data_AF-A0A432XPK1-F1
#
_entry.id   AF-A0A432XPK1-F1
#
_cell.length_a   1.000
_cell.length_b   1.000
_cell.length_c   1.000
_cell.angle_alpha   90.00
_cell.angle_beta   90.00
_cell.angle_gamma   90.00
#
_symmetry.space_group_name_H-M   'P 1'
#
loop_
_entity.id
_entity.type
_entity.pdbx_description
1 polymer ?
#
loop_
_entity_poly.entity_id
_entity_poly.type
_entity_poly.pdbx_seq_one_letter_code
_entity_poly.pdbx_strand_id
1 'polypeptide(L)'
;MTFKAFVVGVMTLGAGAFAPTFAGCLNQVTGDIGNNFTSAVMCTNTLPSPAYQISYYEDSDVIFSMFSFDKINAGYMCISHGEVEGDNLQCRKTGLSSVPDEFENRGSLVTTFDLSSVSKQPAFTEIFTDDFEFATAKSAAQATRDKCFVGVRDDDVYIVFDSAEIYPLSNCLFAFEEFLADNPKVWLRLN
;
A
#
# COMPACT_ATOMS: atom_id res chain seq x y z
N MET A 1 61.88 -14.81 -26.02
CA MET A 1 61.26 -13.49 -25.80
C MET A 1 59.76 -13.69 -25.72
N THR A 2 59.17 -13.28 -24.58
CA THR A 2 57.87 -12.58 -24.44
C THR A 2 56.58 -13.33 -24.88
N PHE A 3 55.45 -13.34 -24.18
CA PHE A 3 54.99 -12.66 -22.96
C PHE A 3 53.79 -13.47 -22.42
N LYS A 4 53.65 -13.57 -21.09
CA LYS A 4 52.43 -14.08 -20.44
C LYS A 4 51.27 -13.12 -20.72
N ALA A 5 50.08 -13.64 -21.02
CA ALA A 5 48.83 -12.91 -20.79
C ALA A 5 47.75 -13.90 -20.35
N PHE A 6 47.63 -14.01 -19.03
CA PHE A 6 46.53 -14.63 -18.31
C PHE A 6 45.41 -13.58 -18.31
N VAL A 7 44.37 -13.75 -19.13
CA VAL A 7 43.19 -12.87 -19.09
C VAL A 7 42.10 -13.59 -18.31
N VAL A 8 42.11 -13.36 -17.00
CA VAL A 8 40.94 -13.52 -16.13
C VAL A 8 40.01 -12.36 -16.46
N GLY A 9 39.10 -12.59 -17.39
CA GLY A 9 38.03 -11.66 -17.74
C GLY A 9 36.81 -11.92 -16.87
N VAL A 10 36.86 -11.46 -15.62
CA VAL A 10 35.66 -11.26 -14.79
C VAL A 10 34.87 -10.13 -15.43
N MET A 11 33.86 -10.47 -16.23
CA MET A 11 32.74 -9.56 -16.51
C MET A 11 31.59 -9.95 -15.60
N THR A 12 31.64 -9.39 -14.39
CA THR A 12 30.47 -9.11 -13.56
C THR A 12 29.56 -8.18 -14.34
N LEU A 13 28.70 -8.75 -15.19
CA LEU A 13 27.60 -8.03 -15.82
C LEU A 13 26.47 -7.94 -14.82
N GLY A 14 26.42 -6.78 -14.15
CA GLY A 14 25.20 -6.15 -13.70
C GLY A 14 24.35 -6.96 -12.73
N ALA A 15 24.77 -7.04 -11.47
CA ALA A 15 23.80 -6.91 -10.38
C ALA A 15 23.26 -5.47 -10.41
N GLY A 16 22.45 -5.14 -11.44
CA GLY A 16 21.51 -4.05 -11.30
C GLY A 16 20.68 -4.39 -10.08
N ALA A 17 20.62 -3.48 -9.11
CA ALA A 17 19.83 -3.65 -7.91
C ALA A 17 18.40 -3.99 -8.35
N PHE A 18 18.06 -5.28 -8.33
CA PHE A 18 16.69 -5.72 -8.48
C PHE A 18 16.02 -5.25 -7.20
N ALA A 19 15.38 -4.09 -7.26
CA ALA A 19 14.40 -3.71 -6.26
C ALA A 19 13.47 -4.91 -6.11
N PRO A 20 13.36 -5.52 -4.92
CA PRO A 20 12.50 -6.66 -4.75
C PRO A 20 11.07 -6.21 -5.05
N THR A 21 10.51 -6.75 -6.14
CA THR A 21 9.11 -6.57 -6.51
C THR A 21 8.28 -7.44 -5.57
N PHE A 22 7.89 -6.90 -4.42
CA PHE A 22 6.93 -7.54 -3.54
C PHE A 22 5.53 -7.17 -4.06
N ALA A 23 4.76 -8.15 -4.54
CA ALA A 23 3.32 -8.00 -4.85
C ALA A 23 2.91 -6.65 -5.51
N GLY A 24 3.53 -6.27 -6.62
CA GLY A 24 3.18 -5.04 -7.36
C GLY A 24 3.71 -3.73 -6.76
N CYS A 25 4.26 -3.77 -5.54
CA CYS A 25 5.07 -2.71 -4.98
C CYS A 25 6.46 -2.66 -5.63
N LEU A 26 6.74 -1.56 -6.33
CA LEU A 26 8.05 -1.24 -6.83
C LEU A 26 8.68 -0.17 -5.93
N ASN A 27 9.55 -0.60 -5.01
CA ASN A 27 10.39 0.32 -4.25
C ASN A 27 11.50 0.86 -5.16
N GLN A 28 11.34 2.07 -5.69
CA GLN A 28 12.37 2.74 -6.46
C GLN A 28 13.06 3.81 -5.60
N VAL A 29 14.23 3.47 -5.05
CA VAL A 29 15.12 4.49 -4.47
C VAL A 29 15.74 5.26 -5.63
N THR A 30 15.00 6.23 -6.17
CA THR A 30 15.44 7.10 -7.26
C THR A 30 16.13 8.31 -6.66
N GLY A 31 17.38 8.15 -6.26
CA GLY A 31 18.17 9.26 -5.69
C GLY A 31 18.52 10.40 -6.65
N ASP A 32 17.80 10.58 -7.76
CA ASP A 32 18.03 11.67 -8.73
C ASP A 32 16.93 11.78 -9.83
N ILE A 33 15.64 11.65 -9.49
CA ILE A 33 14.60 12.16 -10.41
C ILE A 33 14.41 13.64 -10.11
N GLY A 34 14.75 14.48 -11.09
CA GLY A 34 14.86 15.94 -10.98
C GLY A 34 13.88 16.59 -10.00
N ASN A 35 14.46 17.41 -9.10
CA ASN A 35 13.90 18.06 -7.90
C ASN A 35 14.36 17.47 -6.55
N ASN A 36 15.57 16.90 -6.43
CA ASN A 36 16.21 16.52 -5.16
C ASN A 36 15.49 15.47 -4.28
N PHE A 37 14.52 14.72 -4.80
CA PHE A 37 13.86 13.67 -4.01
C PHE A 37 14.83 12.52 -3.66
N THR A 38 14.81 12.09 -2.40
CA THR A 38 15.72 11.08 -1.81
C THR A 38 15.17 9.65 -1.96
N SER A 39 13.85 9.47 -1.95
CA SER A 39 13.19 8.18 -2.15
C SER A 39 11.82 8.34 -2.84
N ALA A 40 11.44 7.38 -3.69
CA ALA A 40 10.12 7.32 -4.34
C ALA A 40 9.55 5.89 -4.31
N VAL A 41 8.63 5.60 -3.40
CA VAL A 41 7.94 4.31 -3.38
C VAL A 41 6.67 4.43 -4.20
N MET A 42 6.51 3.58 -5.22
CA MET A 42 5.24 3.43 -5.93
C MET A 42 4.76 2.00 -5.80
N CYS A 43 3.70 1.81 -5.02
CA CYS A 43 2.96 0.57 -4.97
C CYS A 43 1.76 0.63 -5.89
N THR A 44 1.70 -0.27 -6.87
CA THR A 44 0.45 -0.63 -7.54
C THR A 44 0.03 -1.97 -6.96
N ASN A 45 -1.18 -2.06 -6.43
CA ASN A 45 -1.63 -3.24 -5.70
C ASN A 45 -1.74 -4.51 -6.54
N THR A 46 -1.74 -5.66 -5.90
CA THR A 46 -1.93 -6.95 -6.58
C THR A 46 -3.37 -7.28 -6.93
N LEU A 47 -4.37 -6.58 -6.38
CA LEU A 47 -5.79 -6.80 -6.70
C LEU A 47 -6.18 -6.01 -7.98
N PRO A 48 -6.80 -6.64 -8.98
CA PRO A 48 -7.33 -5.97 -10.17
C PRO A 48 -8.36 -4.87 -9.86
N SER A 49 -9.11 -5.03 -8.78
CA SER A 49 -10.16 -4.13 -8.31
C SER A 49 -10.28 -4.20 -6.76
N PRO A 50 -10.33 -3.07 -6.03
CA PRO A 50 -9.98 -1.76 -6.53
C PRO A 50 -8.52 -1.75 -6.98
N ALA A 51 -8.23 -1.14 -8.12
CA ALA A 51 -6.86 -0.73 -8.40
C ALA A 51 -6.54 0.42 -7.44
N TYR A 52 -5.58 0.21 -6.53
CA TYR A 52 -5.05 1.27 -5.69
C TYR A 52 -3.57 1.50 -5.91
N GLN A 53 -3.19 2.76 -5.82
CA GLN A 53 -1.81 3.20 -5.89
C GLN A 53 -1.43 3.93 -4.62
N ILE A 54 -0.32 3.52 -4.00
CA ILE A 54 0.34 4.24 -2.92
C ILE A 54 1.62 4.82 -3.51
N SER A 55 1.75 6.14 -3.53
CA SER A 55 2.99 6.80 -3.94
C SER A 55 3.54 7.58 -2.77
N TYR A 56 4.76 7.32 -2.35
CA TYR A 56 5.45 8.05 -1.30
C TYR A 56 6.71 8.69 -1.89
N TYR A 57 6.90 9.99 -1.65
CA TYR A 57 8.10 10.72 -2.05
C TYR A 57 8.64 11.46 -0.83
N GLU A 58 9.94 11.37 -0.62
CA GLU A 58 10.62 12.03 0.49
C GLU A 58 11.75 12.91 -0.03
N ASP A 59 11.67 14.20 0.28
CA ASP A 59 12.76 15.17 0.20
C ASP A 59 13.17 15.57 1.63
N SER A 60 14.30 16.24 1.82
CA SER A 60 14.86 16.58 3.15
C SER A 60 13.91 17.32 4.08
N ASP A 61 12.90 17.99 3.53
CA ASP A 61 11.96 18.84 4.29
C ASP A 61 10.47 18.50 4.05
N VAL A 62 10.16 17.58 3.12
CA VAL A 62 8.77 17.32 2.70
C VAL A 62 8.56 15.86 2.32
N ILE A 63 7.48 15.29 2.85
CA ILE A 63 6.96 13.98 2.48
C ILE A 63 5.65 14.15 1.71
N PHE A 64 5.55 13.54 0.53
CA PHE A 64 4.32 13.47 -0.27
C PHE A 64 3.83 12.03 -0.32
N SER A 65 2.59 11.79 0.13
CA SER A 65 1.93 10.50 -0.05
C SER A 65 0.66 10.67 -0.87
N MET A 66 0.50 9.92 -1.95
CA MET A 66 -0.73 9.87 -2.74
C MET A 66 -1.34 8.49 -2.62
N PHE A 67 -2.62 8.45 -2.29
CA PHE A 67 -3.41 7.25 -2.23
C PHE A 67 -4.60 7.37 -3.17
N SER A 68 -4.75 6.47 -4.14
CA SER A 68 -5.89 6.47 -5.07
C SER A 68 -6.64 5.16 -4.97
N PHE A 69 -7.95 5.20 -4.71
CA PHE A 69 -8.89 4.10 -4.96
C PHE A 69 -9.58 4.31 -6.30
N ASP A 70 -9.61 3.27 -7.13
CA ASP A 70 -10.25 3.25 -8.44
C ASP A 70 -9.61 4.21 -9.45
N LYS A 71 -9.59 3.79 -10.71
CA LYS A 71 -9.01 4.56 -11.83
C LYS A 71 -9.79 5.85 -12.13
N ILE A 72 -10.93 6.10 -11.45
CA ILE A 72 -11.88 7.17 -11.73
C ILE A 72 -12.25 7.97 -10.46
N ASN A 73 -11.25 8.41 -9.70
CA ASN A 73 -11.32 9.57 -8.78
C ASN A 73 -11.88 9.35 -7.35
N ALA A 74 -11.48 8.30 -6.63
CA ALA A 74 -11.55 8.30 -5.16
C ALA A 74 -10.14 8.37 -4.56
N GLY A 75 -9.50 9.54 -4.67
CA GLY A 75 -8.11 9.75 -4.25
C GLY A 75 -7.95 10.68 -3.05
N TYR A 76 -6.80 10.54 -2.39
CA TYR A 76 -6.29 11.35 -1.30
C TYR A 76 -4.84 11.71 -1.57
N MET A 77 -4.48 12.95 -1.27
CA MET A 77 -3.10 13.44 -1.32
C MET A 77 -2.75 13.98 0.06
N CYS A 78 -1.69 13.43 0.63
CA CYS A 78 -1.13 13.77 1.92
C CYS A 78 0.21 14.46 1.72
N ILE A 79 0.42 15.56 2.44
CA ILE A 79 1.67 16.30 2.47
C ILE A 79 2.07 16.46 3.93
N SER A 80 3.27 16.03 4.29
CA SER A 80 3.87 16.26 5.61
C SER A 80 5.10 17.15 5.44
N HIS A 81 5.26 18.09 6.37
CA HIS A 81 6.36 19.05 6.38
C HIS A 81 7.17 18.84 7.67
N GLY A 82 8.44 18.49 7.53
CA GLY A 82 9.34 18.23 8.66
C GLY A 82 10.26 17.01 8.44
N GLU A 83 11.19 16.82 9.37
CA GLU A 83 12.17 15.73 9.35
C GLU A 83 11.59 14.37 9.84
N VAL A 84 10.38 14.37 10.40
CA VAL A 84 9.73 13.18 10.99
C VAL A 84 8.44 12.86 10.25
N GLU A 85 8.30 11.61 9.82
CA GLU A 85 7.10 11.07 9.20
C GLU A 85 5.85 11.33 10.06
N GLY A 86 4.84 11.96 9.47
CA GLY A 86 3.57 12.27 10.13
C GLY A 86 3.53 13.64 10.83
N ASP A 87 4.65 14.35 10.95
CA ASP A 87 4.64 15.71 11.48
C ASP A 87 4.00 16.68 10.48
N ASN A 88 3.10 17.54 10.97
CA ASN A 88 2.28 18.46 10.16
C ASN A 88 1.57 17.80 8.95
N LEU A 89 1.24 16.52 9.05
CA LEU A 89 0.59 15.77 7.97
C LEU A 89 -0.79 16.35 7.64
N GLN A 90 -0.95 16.79 6.39
CA GLN A 90 -2.21 17.27 5.84
C GLN A 90 -2.65 16.40 4.67
N CYS A 91 -3.75 15.69 4.86
CA CYS A 91 -4.40 14.93 3.80
C CYS A 91 -5.59 15.69 3.22
N ARG A 92 -5.69 15.71 1.90
CA ARG A 92 -6.78 16.31 1.13
C ARG A 92 -7.35 15.28 0.19
N LYS A 93 -8.67 15.13 0.18
CA LYS A 93 -9.36 14.36 -0.85
C LYS A 93 -9.13 15.04 -2.20
N THR A 94 -8.61 14.30 -3.17
CA THR A 94 -8.37 14.76 -4.55
C THR A 94 -9.42 14.20 -5.52
N GLY A 95 -10.10 13.13 -5.12
CA GLY A 95 -11.17 12.50 -5.88
C GLY A 95 -12.53 13.19 -5.76
N LEU A 96 -13.31 13.17 -6.85
CA LEU A 96 -14.71 13.64 -6.85
C LEU A 96 -15.66 12.63 -6.19
N SER A 97 -15.34 11.34 -6.26
CA SER A 97 -16.19 10.26 -5.80
C SER A 97 -15.81 9.82 -4.38
N SER A 98 -16.76 9.28 -3.61
CA SER A 98 -16.45 8.50 -2.41
C SER A 98 -15.80 7.18 -2.83
N VAL A 99 -15.03 6.56 -1.93
CA VAL A 99 -14.60 5.17 -2.10
C VAL A 99 -15.84 4.28 -2.07
N PRO A 100 -16.08 3.44 -3.09
CA PRO A 100 -17.15 2.45 -3.07
C PRO A 100 -17.07 1.50 -1.87
N ASP A 101 -18.24 1.13 -1.35
CA ASP A 101 -18.37 0.20 -0.22
C ASP A 101 -17.94 -1.22 -0.60
N GLU A 102 -18.02 -1.57 -1.88
CA GLU A 102 -17.68 -2.90 -2.39
C GLU A 102 -17.05 -2.80 -3.78
N PHE A 103 -16.12 -3.70 -4.07
CA PHE A 103 -15.55 -3.92 -5.39
C PHE A 103 -15.56 -5.40 -5.72
N GLU A 104 -16.12 -5.74 -6.87
CA GLU A 104 -15.94 -7.08 -7.44
C GLU A 104 -14.52 -7.23 -7.97
N ASN A 105 -13.81 -8.25 -7.51
CA ASN A 105 -12.42 -8.52 -7.86
C ASN A 105 -12.23 -9.96 -8.32
N ARG A 106 -12.75 -10.26 -9.52
CA ARG A 106 -12.68 -11.60 -10.13
C ARG A 106 -13.19 -12.70 -9.20
N GLY A 107 -12.29 -13.34 -8.44
CA GLY A 107 -12.60 -14.40 -7.47
C GLY A 107 -12.94 -13.91 -6.07
N SER A 108 -12.74 -12.62 -5.76
CA SER A 108 -12.98 -12.05 -4.43
C SER A 108 -13.94 -10.87 -4.43
N LEU A 109 -14.56 -10.62 -3.28
CA LEU A 109 -15.25 -9.36 -2.98
C LEU A 109 -14.37 -8.53 -2.05
N VAL A 110 -14.13 -7.28 -2.42
CA VAL A 110 -13.41 -6.32 -1.57
C VAL A 110 -14.41 -5.37 -0.94
N THR A 111 -14.63 -5.47 0.36
CA THR A 111 -15.53 -4.58 1.12
C THR A 111 -14.74 -3.48 1.81
N THR A 112 -15.21 -2.24 1.74
CA THR A 112 -14.57 -1.09 2.39
C THR A 112 -15.43 -0.40 3.43
N PHE A 113 -14.78 0.03 4.52
CA PHE A 113 -15.42 0.74 5.62
C PHE A 113 -14.67 2.02 5.93
N ASP A 114 -15.41 3.13 5.99
CA ASP A 114 -14.89 4.41 6.45
C ASP A 114 -15.28 4.60 7.93
N LEU A 115 -14.29 4.61 8.83
CA LEU A 115 -14.46 4.79 10.28
C LEU A 115 -15.06 6.15 10.64
N SER A 116 -14.84 7.16 9.80
CA SER A 116 -15.46 8.48 9.97
C SER A 116 -16.97 8.46 9.71
N SER A 117 -17.47 7.41 9.02
CA SER A 117 -18.90 7.21 8.75
C SER A 117 -19.57 6.46 9.89
N VAL A 118 -20.29 7.19 10.76
CA VAL A 118 -21.01 6.63 11.92
C VAL A 118 -21.96 5.47 11.53
N SER A 119 -22.60 5.56 10.35
CA SER A 119 -23.51 4.53 9.86
C SER A 119 -22.85 3.18 9.57
N LYS A 120 -21.53 3.14 9.37
CA LYS A 120 -20.78 1.93 9.01
C LYS A 120 -20.13 1.24 10.21
N GLN A 121 -20.09 1.87 11.37
CA GLN A 121 -19.43 1.32 12.56
C GLN A 121 -20.03 -0.01 13.07
N PRO A 122 -21.36 -0.24 13.05
CA PRO A 122 -21.92 -1.52 13.45
C PRO A 122 -21.43 -2.67 12.55
N ALA A 123 -21.55 -2.50 11.22
CA ALA A 123 -21.10 -3.49 10.24
C ALA A 123 -19.60 -3.77 10.32
N PHE A 124 -18.79 -2.73 10.57
CA PHE A 124 -17.35 -2.89 10.83
C PHE A 124 -17.05 -3.73 12.07
N THR A 125 -17.81 -3.58 13.16
CA THR A 125 -17.54 -4.35 14.39
C THR A 125 -17.87 -5.83 14.19
N GLU A 126 -18.88 -6.13 13.37
CA GLU A 126 -19.32 -7.48 13.06
C GLU A 126 -18.28 -8.29 12.27
N ILE A 127 -17.37 -7.65 11.52
CA ILE A 127 -16.34 -8.40 10.77
C ILE A 127 -15.32 -9.10 11.68
N PHE A 128 -15.20 -8.68 12.94
CA PHE A 128 -14.28 -9.26 13.93
C PHE A 128 -14.87 -10.47 14.68
N THR A 129 -15.95 -11.07 14.17
CA THR A 129 -16.62 -12.21 14.80
C THR A 129 -16.01 -13.56 14.44
N ASP A 130 -15.21 -13.63 13.38
CA ASP A 130 -14.58 -14.86 12.85
C ASP A 130 -13.04 -14.78 12.82
N ASP A 131 -12.39 -15.91 12.53
CA ASP A 131 -10.95 -16.00 12.32
C ASP A 131 -10.56 -15.51 10.91
N PHE A 132 -9.58 -14.61 10.86
CA PHE A 132 -8.98 -14.12 9.61
C PHE A 132 -7.72 -14.93 9.26
N GLU A 133 -7.52 -15.23 7.97
CA GLU A 133 -6.25 -15.78 7.46
C GLU A 133 -5.13 -14.74 7.53
N PHE A 134 -5.49 -13.47 7.35
CA PHE A 134 -4.62 -12.31 7.54
C PHE A 134 -5.42 -11.16 8.15
N ALA A 135 -4.82 -10.45 9.09
CA ALA A 135 -5.44 -9.29 9.74
C ALA A 135 -4.35 -8.35 10.28
N THR A 136 -4.44 -7.06 9.93
CA THR A 136 -3.53 -6.05 10.48
C THR A 136 -3.88 -5.63 11.92
N ALA A 137 -5.10 -5.94 12.37
CA ALA A 137 -5.57 -5.70 13.74
C ALA A 137 -6.26 -6.94 14.31
N LYS A 138 -6.13 -7.17 15.61
CA LYS A 138 -6.77 -8.30 16.30
C LYS A 138 -8.19 -8.03 16.79
N SER A 139 -8.65 -6.79 16.69
CA SER A 139 -9.96 -6.37 17.18
C SER A 139 -10.40 -5.06 16.53
N ALA A 140 -11.71 -4.82 16.51
CA ALA A 140 -12.29 -3.54 16.09
C ALA A 140 -11.72 -2.36 16.89
N ALA A 141 -11.50 -2.52 18.20
CA ALA A 141 -10.91 -1.48 19.04
C ALA A 141 -9.46 -1.13 18.64
N GLN A 142 -8.68 -2.14 18.26
CA GLN A 142 -7.34 -1.92 17.72
C GLN A 142 -7.39 -1.20 16.38
N ALA A 143 -8.20 -1.68 15.43
CA ALA A 143 -8.35 -1.09 14.11
C ALA A 143 -8.83 0.38 14.18
N THR A 144 -9.74 0.71 15.10
CA THR A 144 -10.18 2.09 15.33
C THR A 144 -9.06 2.98 15.88
N ARG A 145 -8.21 2.46 16.77
CA ARG A 145 -7.07 3.22 17.31
C ARG A 145 -5.99 3.41 16.25
N ASP A 146 -5.70 2.36 15.49
CA ASP A 146 -4.67 2.34 14.46
C ASP A 146 -5.16 3.01 13.15
N LYS A 147 -6.46 3.39 13.09
CA LYS A 147 -7.12 4.12 11.99
C LYS A 147 -7.15 3.39 10.65
N CYS A 148 -6.79 2.12 10.63
CA CYS A 148 -6.86 1.26 9.47
C CYS A 148 -7.05 -0.21 9.87
N PHE A 149 -7.57 -0.99 8.92
CA PHE A 149 -7.52 -2.45 8.99
C PHE A 149 -7.54 -3.04 7.58
N VAL A 150 -6.76 -4.09 7.37
CA VAL A 150 -6.91 -4.96 6.20
C VAL A 150 -7.02 -6.39 6.70
N GLY A 151 -8.03 -7.11 6.22
CA GLY A 151 -8.28 -8.49 6.59
C GLY A 151 -8.62 -9.36 5.39
N VAL A 152 -8.19 -10.62 5.42
CA VAL A 152 -8.59 -11.67 4.46
C VAL A 152 -9.34 -12.76 5.21
N ARG A 153 -10.57 -13.02 4.78
CA ARG A 153 -11.39 -14.12 5.28
C ARG A 153 -11.97 -14.85 4.08
N ASP A 154 -11.59 -16.12 3.93
CA ASP A 154 -11.95 -16.93 2.77
C ASP A 154 -11.57 -16.19 1.47
N ASP A 155 -12.55 -15.98 0.60
CA ASP A 155 -12.35 -15.27 -0.67
C ASP A 155 -12.55 -13.76 -0.55
N ASP A 156 -12.86 -13.22 0.64
CA ASP A 156 -13.17 -11.81 0.82
C ASP A 156 -11.99 -11.00 1.40
N VAL A 157 -11.90 -9.75 0.97
CA VAL A 157 -10.94 -8.76 1.48
C VAL A 157 -11.69 -7.61 2.13
N TYR A 158 -11.31 -7.26 3.35
CA TYR A 158 -11.92 -6.18 4.11
C TYR A 158 -10.90 -5.06 4.26
N ILE A 159 -11.23 -3.86 3.76
CA ILE A 159 -10.36 -2.68 3.86
C ILE A 159 -11.07 -1.59 4.66
N VAL A 160 -10.52 -1.26 5.81
CA VAL A 160 -11.06 -0.24 6.71
C VAL A 160 -10.09 0.91 6.79
N PHE A 161 -10.61 2.12 6.74
CA PHE A 161 -9.82 3.35 6.78
C PHE A 161 -10.58 4.45 7.49
N ASP A 162 -9.87 5.48 7.94
CA ASP A 162 -10.47 6.73 8.41
C ASP A 162 -10.27 7.80 7.33
N SER A 163 -11.34 8.28 6.68
CA SER A 163 -11.16 9.31 5.64
C SER A 163 -10.71 10.67 6.18
N ALA A 164 -10.86 10.93 7.48
CA ALA A 164 -10.30 12.11 8.13
C ALA A 164 -8.78 11.97 8.35
N GLU A 165 -8.29 10.73 8.49
CA GLU A 165 -6.90 10.39 8.79
C GLU A 165 -6.48 9.20 7.90
N ILE A 166 -6.35 9.44 6.58
CA ILE A 166 -6.19 8.35 5.60
C ILE A 166 -4.79 7.70 5.59
N TYR A 167 -3.78 8.41 6.11
CA TYR A 167 -2.38 7.98 6.01
C TYR A 167 -2.09 6.59 6.59
N PRO A 168 -2.61 6.20 7.78
CA PRO A 168 -2.42 4.88 8.35
C PRO A 168 -2.87 3.73 7.44
N LEU A 169 -3.84 3.95 6.55
CA LEU A 169 -4.26 2.94 5.57
C LEU A 169 -3.09 2.45 4.71
N SER A 170 -2.15 3.33 4.35
CA SER A 170 -0.98 2.94 3.56
C SER A 170 -0.15 1.85 4.25
N ASN A 171 0.03 1.93 5.56
CA ASN A 171 0.73 0.92 6.36
C ASN A 171 -0.02 -0.42 6.38
N CYS A 172 -1.35 -0.37 6.54
CA CYS A 172 -2.17 -1.57 6.51
C CYS A 172 -2.14 -2.26 5.13
N LEU A 173 -2.19 -1.50 4.04
CA LEU A 173 -2.11 -2.03 2.69
C LEU A 173 -0.71 -2.56 2.36
N PHE A 174 0.35 -1.90 2.83
CA PHE A 174 1.72 -2.40 2.67
C PHE A 174 1.89 -3.78 3.33
N ALA A 175 1.44 -3.93 4.58
CA ALA A 175 1.47 -5.22 5.28
C ALA A 175 0.65 -6.31 4.56
N PHE A 176 -0.45 -5.93 3.91
CA PHE A 176 -1.26 -6.84 3.10
C PHE A 176 -0.53 -7.30 1.83
N GLU A 177 0.15 -6.40 1.12
CA GLU A 177 0.95 -6.76 -0.05
C GLU A 177 2.13 -7.67 0.32
N GLU A 178 2.81 -7.41 1.44
CA GLU A 178 3.85 -8.31 1.97
C GLU A 178 3.29 -9.71 2.26
N PHE A 179 2.12 -9.79 2.90
CA PHE A 179 1.45 -11.06 3.14
C PHE A 179 1.12 -11.81 1.85
N LEU A 180 0.59 -11.13 0.82
CA LEU A 180 0.28 -11.77 -0.46
C LEU A 180 1.52 -12.24 -1.21
N ALA A 181 2.63 -11.50 -1.12
CA ALA A 181 3.91 -11.91 -1.69
C ALA A 181 4.42 -13.22 -1.08
N ASP A 182 4.28 -13.37 0.24
CA ASP A 182 4.69 -14.57 0.97
C ASP A 182 3.69 -15.73 0.84
N ASN A 183 2.44 -15.44 0.45
CA ASN A 183 1.34 -16.40 0.38
C ASN A 183 0.74 -16.47 -1.04
N PRO A 184 1.49 -16.96 -2.04
CA PRO A 184 1.06 -16.95 -3.45
C PRO A 184 -0.23 -17.75 -3.71
N LYS A 185 -0.55 -18.74 -2.86
CA LYS A 185 -1.82 -19.48 -2.96
C LYS A 185 -3.04 -18.59 -2.63
N VAL A 186 -2.91 -17.74 -1.62
CA VAL A 186 -3.96 -16.78 -1.24
C VAL A 186 -4.06 -15.72 -2.33
N TRP A 187 -2.93 -15.18 -2.80
CA TRP A 187 -2.91 -14.23 -3.91
C TRP A 187 -3.62 -14.75 -5.16
N LEU A 188 -3.36 -16.00 -5.57
CA LEU A 188 -4.02 -16.64 -6.71
C LEU A 188 -5.52 -16.86 -6.49
N ARG A 189 -5.96 -17.09 -5.26
CA ARG A 189 -7.39 -17.27 -4.93
C ARG A 189 -8.16 -15.96 -5.06
N LEU A 190 -7.52 -14.86 -4.67
CA LEU A 190 -8.10 -13.51 -4.76
C LEU A 190 -8.01 -12.91 -6.18
N ASN A 191 -7.51 -13.62 -7.20
CA ASN A 191 -7.23 -13.11 -8.55
C ASN A 191 -7.80 -13.97 -9.68
#